data_AF-A0AAX3EK72-F1
#
_entry.id   AF-A0AAX3EK72-F1
#
_cell.length_a   1.000
_cell.length_b   1.000
_cell.length_c   1.000
_cell.angle_alpha   90.00
_cell.angle_beta   90.00
_cell.angle_gamma   90.00
#
_symmetry.space_group_name_H-M   'P 1'
#
loop_
_entity.id
_entity.type
_entity.pdbx_description
1 polymer ?
#
loop_
_entity_poly.entity_id
_entity_poly.type
_entity_poly.pdbx_seq_one_letter_code
_entity_poly.pdbx_strand_id
1 'polypeptide(L)'
;MSFFGVVRQGRKDDLELGKGLWRRAHDRFQRGLDRYHQVLEGVEDDQLYGELVEIANSLAALLPRVRAVCVEAQKRSPSDGLDVPGALAGVHRALSKAGNALATTAEAAAMLRLAVGPVPVGALSVHRRAEAVFEQVADAERLMNEQGENP
;
A
#
# COMPACT_ATOMS: atom_id res chain seq x y z
N MET A 1 -16.40 -15.83 -1.42
CA MET A 1 -15.28 -15.26 -2.19
C MET A 1 -14.06 -16.19 -2.08
N SER A 2 -13.31 -16.39 -3.17
CA SER A 2 -12.46 -17.57 -3.41
C SER A 2 -11.25 -17.71 -2.47
N PHE A 3 -11.34 -18.63 -1.49
CA PHE A 3 -10.28 -18.94 -0.52
C PHE A 3 -9.01 -19.54 -1.17
N PHE A 4 -9.16 -20.23 -2.31
CA PHE A 4 -8.06 -20.86 -3.04
C PHE A 4 -7.11 -19.86 -3.72
N GLY A 5 -7.62 -18.68 -4.13
CA GLY A 5 -6.81 -17.64 -4.77
C GLY A 5 -5.84 -16.97 -3.78
N VAL A 6 -6.32 -16.67 -2.57
CA VAL A 6 -5.53 -16.01 -1.51
C VAL A 6 -4.38 -16.90 -1.04
N VAL A 7 -4.65 -18.19 -0.80
CA VAL A 7 -3.61 -19.16 -0.40
C VAL A 7 -2.56 -19.36 -1.49
N ARG A 8 -2.98 -19.40 -2.77
CA ARG A 8 -2.04 -19.51 -3.90
C ARG A 8 -1.18 -18.26 -4.03
N GLN A 9 -1.78 -17.08 -3.87
CA GLN A 9 -1.06 -15.81 -3.94
C GLN A 9 -0.05 -15.68 -2.80
N GLY A 10 -0.42 -16.04 -1.56
CA GLY A 10 0.51 -16.05 -0.43
C GLY A 10 1.71 -16.97 -0.64
N ARG A 11 1.50 -18.17 -1.21
CA ARG A 11 2.61 -19.08 -1.58
C ARG A 11 3.49 -18.50 -2.69
N LYS A 12 2.90 -17.85 -3.69
CA LYS A 12 3.66 -17.17 -4.75
C LYS A 12 4.50 -16.03 -4.18
N ASP A 13 3.95 -15.29 -3.22
CA ASP A 13 4.65 -14.20 -2.54
C ASP A 13 5.78 -14.74 -1.65
N ASP A 14 5.59 -15.85 -0.93
CA ASP A 14 6.67 -16.53 -0.20
C ASP A 14 7.83 -16.93 -1.13
N LEU A 15 7.52 -17.42 -2.33
CA LEU A 15 8.52 -17.86 -3.31
C LEU A 15 9.28 -16.69 -3.96
N GLU A 16 8.58 -15.60 -4.31
CA GLU A 16 9.18 -14.49 -5.05
C GLU A 16 9.77 -13.39 -4.15
N LEU A 17 9.24 -13.20 -2.94
CA LEU A 17 9.68 -12.15 -2.01
C LEU A 17 10.50 -12.69 -0.83
N GLY A 18 10.54 -14.00 -0.64
CA GLY A 18 11.12 -14.61 0.55
C GLY A 18 10.38 -14.19 1.83
N LYS A 19 11.13 -14.06 2.93
CA LYS A 19 10.59 -13.74 4.27
C LYS A 19 11.21 -12.50 4.93
N GLY A 20 12.09 -11.81 4.23
CA GLY A 20 12.81 -10.64 4.74
C GLY A 20 12.14 -9.31 4.43
N LEU A 21 12.97 -8.29 4.26
CA LEU A 21 12.58 -6.89 4.17
C LEU A 21 11.48 -6.59 3.15
N TRP A 22 11.64 -7.05 1.90
CA TRP A 22 10.73 -6.74 0.79
C TRP A 22 9.37 -7.39 0.97
N ARG A 23 9.34 -8.60 1.50
CA ARG A 23 8.09 -9.25 1.90
C ARG A 23 7.35 -8.42 2.96
N ARG A 24 8.05 -7.96 3.99
CA ARG A 24 7.43 -7.15 5.06
C ARG A 24 6.91 -5.80 4.55
N ALA A 25 7.60 -5.18 3.58
CA ALA A 25 7.13 -3.97 2.93
C ALA A 25 5.80 -4.22 2.18
N HIS A 26 5.74 -5.30 1.39
CA HIS A 26 4.52 -5.73 0.70
C HIS A 26 3.37 -6.02 1.69
N ASP A 27 3.62 -6.83 2.72
CA ASP A 27 2.60 -7.20 3.71
C ASP A 27 2.11 -6.00 4.54
N ARG A 28 2.97 -4.99 4.76
CA ARG A 28 2.55 -3.74 5.42
C ARG A 28 1.57 -2.98 4.53
N PHE A 29 1.85 -2.86 3.23
CA PHE A 29 0.96 -2.19 2.30
C PHE A 29 -0.38 -2.93 2.19
N GLN A 30 -0.35 -4.27 2.03
CA GLN A 30 -1.56 -5.09 1.98
C GLN A 30 -2.41 -4.94 3.25
N ARG A 31 -1.81 -5.01 4.44
CA ARG A 31 -2.54 -4.78 5.70
C ARG A 31 -3.16 -3.39 5.81
N GLY A 32 -2.53 -2.38 5.20
CA GLY A 32 -3.10 -1.04 5.11
C GLY A 32 -4.38 -1.01 4.26
N LEU A 33 -4.39 -1.73 3.12
CA LEU A 33 -5.58 -1.88 2.29
C LEU A 33 -6.69 -2.64 3.01
N ASP A 34 -6.34 -3.76 3.67
CA ASP A 34 -7.31 -4.55 4.44
C ASP A 34 -7.98 -3.70 5.52
N ARG A 35 -7.20 -2.87 6.23
CA ARG A 35 -7.73 -1.93 7.22
C ARG A 35 -8.64 -0.88 6.58
N TYR A 36 -8.27 -0.34 5.41
CA TYR A 36 -9.11 0.61 4.69
C TYR A 36 -10.45 -0.02 4.30
N HIS A 37 -10.43 -1.24 3.75
CA HIS A 37 -11.66 -1.97 3.40
C HIS A 37 -12.52 -2.27 4.64
N GLN A 38 -11.90 -2.64 5.76
CA GLN A 38 -12.62 -2.85 7.01
C GLN A 38 -13.32 -1.57 7.50
N VAL A 39 -12.76 -0.39 7.24
CA VAL A 39 -13.42 0.88 7.54
C VAL A 39 -14.68 1.05 6.69
N LEU A 40 -14.62 0.72 5.39
CA LEU A 40 -15.76 0.82 4.46
C LEU A 40 -16.95 -0.03 4.91
N GLU A 41 -16.70 -1.22 5.45
CA GLU A 41 -17.76 -2.13 5.93
C GLU A 41 -18.65 -1.50 7.01
N GLY A 42 -18.19 -0.43 7.68
CA GLY A 42 -18.95 0.26 8.71
C GLY A 42 -19.44 1.66 8.33
N VAL A 43 -19.35 2.07 7.06
CA VAL A 43 -19.88 3.34 6.58
C VAL A 43 -21.34 3.15 6.18
N GLU A 44 -22.25 3.86 6.85
CA GLU A 44 -23.70 3.76 6.63
C GLU A 44 -24.25 4.78 5.63
N ASP A 45 -23.54 5.90 5.44
CA ASP A 45 -23.92 6.94 4.47
C ASP A 45 -23.50 6.52 3.06
N ASP A 46 -24.48 6.30 2.17
CA ASP A 46 -24.25 5.83 0.80
C ASP A 46 -23.38 6.78 -0.03
N GLN A 47 -23.49 8.09 0.19
CA GLN A 47 -22.70 9.08 -0.55
C GLN A 47 -21.23 9.01 -0.10
N LEU A 48 -20.99 9.05 1.21
CA LEU A 48 -19.65 8.92 1.78
C LEU A 48 -19.03 7.56 1.42
N TYR A 49 -19.83 6.49 1.46
CA TYR A 49 -19.39 5.15 1.04
C TYR A 49 -18.93 5.17 -0.42
N GLY A 50 -19.73 5.73 -1.32
CA GLY A 50 -19.38 5.87 -2.74
C GLY A 50 -18.06 6.60 -2.95
N GLU A 51 -17.87 7.75 -2.29
CA GLU A 51 -16.62 8.52 -2.36
C GLU A 51 -15.41 7.72 -1.84
N LEU A 52 -15.55 7.04 -0.70
CA LEU A 52 -14.46 6.26 -0.10
C LEU A 52 -14.14 4.98 -0.89
N VAL A 53 -15.12 4.38 -1.58
CA VAL A 53 -14.91 3.22 -2.47
C VAL A 53 -14.06 3.59 -3.68
N GLU A 54 -14.26 4.77 -4.28
CA GLU A 54 -13.42 5.22 -5.39
C GLU A 54 -11.95 5.38 -4.98
N ILE A 55 -11.72 5.89 -3.76
CA ILE A 55 -10.38 5.93 -3.17
C ILE A 55 -9.84 4.52 -2.94
N ALA A 56 -10.64 3.59 -2.41
CA ALA A 56 -10.22 2.20 -2.19
C ALA A 56 -9.81 1.50 -3.49
N ASN A 57 -10.60 1.65 -4.55
CA ASN A 57 -10.31 1.09 -5.87
C ASN A 57 -8.96 1.61 -6.38
N SER A 58 -8.74 2.91 -6.24
CA SER A 58 -7.50 3.56 -6.67
C SER A 58 -6.28 3.10 -5.84
N LEU A 59 -6.43 2.96 -4.53
CA LEU A 59 -5.38 2.44 -3.63
C LEU A 59 -5.09 0.96 -3.89
N ALA A 60 -6.12 0.14 -4.11
CA ALA A 60 -5.99 -1.29 -4.40
C ALA A 60 -5.25 -1.55 -5.72
N ALA A 61 -5.44 -0.68 -6.72
CA ALA A 61 -4.70 -0.73 -7.98
C ALA A 61 -3.18 -0.54 -7.81
N LEU A 62 -2.71 -0.03 -6.66
CA LEU A 62 -1.28 0.09 -6.35
C LEU A 62 -0.66 -1.20 -5.81
N LEU A 63 -1.44 -2.15 -5.29
CA LEU A 63 -0.88 -3.37 -4.70
C LEU A 63 -0.05 -4.19 -5.70
N PRO A 64 -0.50 -4.43 -6.95
CA PRO A 64 0.33 -5.13 -7.94
C PRO A 64 1.63 -4.39 -8.28
N ARG A 65 1.61 -3.05 -8.26
CA ARG A 65 2.78 -2.20 -8.52
C ARG A 65 3.80 -2.28 -7.39
N VAL A 66 3.34 -2.13 -6.14
CA VAL A 66 4.16 -2.34 -4.93
C VAL A 66 4.78 -3.73 -4.94
N ARG A 67 3.99 -4.75 -5.28
CA ARG A 67 4.49 -6.13 -5.41
C ARG A 67 5.59 -6.24 -6.46
N ALA A 68 5.42 -5.64 -7.63
CA ALA A 68 6.43 -5.67 -8.69
C ALA A 68 7.75 -5.05 -8.23
N VAL A 69 7.71 -3.89 -7.56
CA VAL A 69 8.90 -3.25 -6.99
C VAL A 69 9.57 -4.15 -5.95
N CYS A 70 8.80 -4.74 -5.03
CA CYS A 70 9.35 -5.63 -4.01
C CYS A 70 9.99 -6.89 -4.61
N VAL A 71 9.38 -7.49 -5.65
CA VAL A 71 9.93 -8.66 -6.34
C VAL A 71 11.23 -8.32 -7.05
N GLU A 72 11.27 -7.18 -7.75
CA GLU A 72 12.47 -6.74 -8.45
C GLU A 72 13.58 -6.39 -7.46
N ALA A 73 13.25 -5.73 -6.35
CA ALA A 73 14.19 -5.41 -5.29
C ALA A 73 14.78 -6.68 -4.64
N GLN A 74 13.95 -7.70 -4.38
CA GLN A 74 14.41 -9.00 -3.87
C GLN A 74 15.33 -9.72 -4.87
N LYS A 75 15.09 -9.61 -6.19
CA LYS A 75 15.98 -10.20 -7.19
C LYS A 75 17.35 -9.51 -7.24
N ARG A 76 17.38 -8.17 -7.19
CA ARG A 76 18.63 -7.39 -7.28
C ARG A 76 19.42 -7.39 -5.98
N SER A 77 18.72 -7.36 -4.85
CA SER A 77 19.32 -7.41 -3.53
C SER A 77 18.49 -8.29 -2.60
N PRO A 78 18.70 -9.62 -2.66
CA PRO A 78 18.02 -10.57 -1.79
C PRO A 78 18.19 -10.21 -0.32
N SER A 79 17.09 -10.26 0.43
CA SER A 79 17.09 -10.02 1.87
C SER A 79 16.30 -11.10 2.59
N ASP A 80 16.97 -11.81 3.50
CA ASP A 80 16.32 -12.75 4.43
C ASP A 80 16.08 -12.12 5.83
N GLY A 81 16.78 -11.02 6.12
CA GLY A 81 16.71 -10.28 7.37
C GLY A 81 15.99 -8.93 7.27
N LEU A 82 16.38 -8.02 8.16
CA LEU A 82 15.89 -6.63 8.22
C LEU A 82 16.90 -5.61 7.69
N ASP A 83 18.08 -6.06 7.29
CA ASP A 83 19.14 -5.17 6.84
C ASP A 83 18.75 -4.55 5.51
N VAL A 84 18.71 -3.23 5.49
CA VAL A 84 18.36 -2.46 4.29
C VAL A 84 19.57 -2.41 3.37
N PRO A 85 19.50 -2.97 2.15
CA PRO A 85 20.63 -2.92 1.25
C PRO A 85 20.94 -1.49 0.82
N GLY A 86 22.21 -1.08 0.90
CA GLY A 86 22.63 0.31 0.64
C GLY A 86 22.17 0.84 -0.73
N ALA A 87 22.31 0.04 -1.78
CA ALA A 87 21.89 0.42 -3.14
C ALA A 87 20.37 0.62 -3.28
N LEU A 88 19.55 -0.11 -2.51
CA LEU A 88 18.09 -0.05 -2.58
C LEU A 88 17.46 0.64 -1.35
N ALA A 89 18.27 1.35 -0.55
CA ALA A 89 17.78 2.02 0.65
C ALA A 89 16.73 3.10 0.35
N GLY A 90 16.88 3.80 -0.79
CA GLY A 90 15.88 4.74 -1.29
C GLY A 90 14.55 4.06 -1.60
N VAL A 91 14.58 2.94 -2.31
CA VAL A 91 13.39 2.15 -2.66
C VAL A 91 12.66 1.68 -1.39
N HIS A 92 13.39 1.08 -0.44
CA HIS A 92 12.81 0.64 0.82
C HIS A 92 12.19 1.81 1.63
N ARG A 93 12.86 2.97 1.65
CA ARG A 93 12.35 4.17 2.32
C ARG A 93 11.04 4.65 1.68
N ALA A 94 10.97 4.70 0.36
CA ALA A 94 9.74 5.09 -0.35
C ALA A 94 8.60 4.09 -0.08
N LEU A 95 8.86 2.78 -0.15
CA LEU A 95 7.88 1.74 0.19
C LEU A 95 7.38 1.84 1.64
N SER A 96 8.29 2.12 2.58
CA SER A 96 7.93 2.32 3.99
C SER A 96 7.02 3.54 4.18
N LYS A 97 7.33 4.64 3.50
CA LYS A 97 6.49 5.84 3.51
C LYS A 97 5.13 5.59 2.86
N ALA A 98 5.07 4.85 1.76
CA ALA A 98 3.81 4.46 1.12
C ALA A 98 2.91 3.66 2.09
N GLY A 99 3.47 2.67 2.78
CA GLY A 99 2.73 1.89 3.78
C GLY A 99 2.22 2.72 4.96
N ASN A 100 3.03 3.68 5.45
CA ASN A 100 2.60 4.59 6.52
C ASN A 100 1.52 5.58 6.05
N ALA A 101 1.69 6.18 4.86
CA ALA A 101 0.69 7.06 4.27
C ALA A 101 -0.65 6.33 4.06
N LEU A 102 -0.61 5.06 3.67
CA LEU A 102 -1.82 4.24 3.52
C LEU A 102 -2.50 4.00 4.88
N ALA A 103 -1.74 3.73 5.94
CA ALA A 103 -2.30 3.61 7.28
C ALA A 103 -2.98 4.91 7.74
N THR A 104 -2.33 6.06 7.52
CA THR A 104 -2.91 7.38 7.82
C THR A 104 -4.14 7.70 6.96
N THR A 105 -4.19 7.19 5.74
CA THR A 105 -5.36 7.31 4.85
C THR A 105 -6.54 6.49 5.39
N ALA A 106 -6.30 5.26 5.84
CA ALA A 106 -7.31 4.44 6.50
C ALA A 106 -7.81 5.05 7.82
N GLU A 107 -6.91 5.64 8.62
CA GLU A 107 -7.29 6.36 9.84
C GLU A 107 -8.18 7.57 9.54
N ALA A 108 -7.88 8.35 8.49
CA ALA A 108 -8.74 9.46 8.10
C ALA A 108 -10.13 9.01 7.65
N ALA A 109 -10.23 7.91 6.90
CA ALA A 109 -11.52 7.31 6.55
C ALA A 109 -12.29 6.87 7.80
N ALA A 110 -11.60 6.28 8.79
CA ALA A 110 -12.22 5.89 10.06
C ALA A 110 -12.72 7.11 10.86
N MET A 111 -11.96 8.21 10.87
CA MET A 111 -12.37 9.46 11.51
C MET A 111 -13.62 10.05 10.85
N LEU A 112 -13.71 10.01 9.52
CA LEU A 112 -14.91 10.47 8.81
C LEU A 112 -16.12 9.60 9.16
N ARG A 113 -15.95 8.28 9.22
CA ARG A 113 -17.01 7.35 9.64
C ARG A 113 -17.54 7.66 11.05
N LEU A 114 -16.66 8.03 11.98
CA LEU A 114 -17.02 8.30 13.38
C LEU A 114 -17.52 9.74 13.61
N ALA A 115 -17.44 10.62 12.62
CA ALA A 115 -17.85 12.01 12.78
C ALA A 115 -19.37 12.10 13.04
N VAL A 116 -19.74 12.88 14.06
CA VAL A 116 -21.14 13.15 14.40
C VAL A 116 -21.53 14.51 13.83
N GLY A 117 -22.52 14.53 12.94
CA GLY A 117 -22.99 15.73 12.25
C GLY A 117 -22.50 15.83 10.79
N PRO A 118 -22.97 16.84 10.02
CA PRO A 118 -22.64 16.95 8.61
C PRO A 118 -21.13 17.12 8.43
N VAL A 119 -20.49 16.22 7.68
CA VAL A 119 -19.09 16.36 7.26
C VAL A 119 -19.04 17.37 6.13
N PRO A 120 -18.50 18.59 6.33
CA PRO A 120 -18.70 19.69 5.39
C PRO A 120 -17.95 19.54 4.05
N VAL A 121 -17.08 18.55 3.89
CA VAL A 121 -16.22 18.36 2.71
C VAL A 121 -16.08 16.90 2.24
N GLY A 122 -17.00 16.01 2.64
CA GLY A 122 -16.99 14.60 2.21
C GLY A 122 -15.64 13.90 2.44
N ALA A 123 -15.22 13.07 1.48
CA ALA A 123 -13.97 12.31 1.53
C ALA A 123 -12.70 13.11 1.17
N LEU A 124 -12.76 14.44 0.98
CA LEU A 124 -11.61 15.25 0.55
C LEU A 124 -10.38 15.11 1.46
N SER A 125 -10.58 14.98 2.76
CA SER A 125 -9.49 14.80 3.74
C SER A 125 -8.76 13.46 3.57
N VAL A 126 -9.46 12.44 3.07
CA VAL A 126 -8.94 11.11 2.75
C VAL A 126 -8.23 11.14 1.40
N HIS A 127 -8.80 11.80 0.39
CA HIS A 127 -8.16 11.99 -0.92
C HIS A 127 -6.76 12.61 -0.79
N ARG A 128 -6.62 13.70 -0.05
CA ARG A 128 -5.31 14.37 0.18
C ARG A 128 -4.27 13.46 0.82
N ARG A 129 -4.70 12.47 1.62
CA ARG A 129 -3.79 11.50 2.24
C ARG A 129 -3.46 10.37 1.28
N ALA A 130 -4.43 9.95 0.47
CA ALA A 130 -4.22 8.98 -0.59
C ALA A 130 -3.18 9.48 -1.62
N GLU A 131 -3.15 10.78 -1.94
CA GLU A 131 -2.12 11.41 -2.79
C GLU A 131 -0.70 11.06 -2.35
N ALA A 132 -0.40 11.14 -1.05
CA ALA A 132 0.91 10.76 -0.53
C ALA A 132 1.22 9.27 -0.75
N VAL A 133 0.22 8.39 -0.79
CA VAL A 133 0.42 6.97 -1.13
C VAL A 133 0.84 6.83 -2.59
N PHE A 134 0.13 7.51 -3.51
CA PHE A 134 0.47 7.49 -4.94
C PHE A 134 1.88 8.01 -5.21
N GLU A 135 2.24 9.15 -4.60
CA GLU A 135 3.57 9.74 -4.72
C GLU A 135 4.67 8.79 -4.27
N GLN A 136 4.50 8.15 -3.11
CA GLN A 136 5.53 7.28 -2.56
C GLN A 136 5.65 5.95 -3.32
N VAL A 137 4.57 5.45 -3.92
CA VAL A 137 4.64 4.29 -4.83
C VAL A 137 5.35 4.68 -6.13
N ALA A 138 5.01 5.83 -6.72
CA ALA A 138 5.69 6.32 -7.92
C ALA A 138 7.18 6.60 -7.69
N ASP A 139 7.54 7.15 -6.52
CA ASP A 139 8.92 7.35 -6.10
C ASP A 139 9.67 6.01 -5.99
N ALA A 140 9.05 4.99 -5.40
CA ALA A 140 9.66 3.66 -5.28
C ALA A 140 9.94 3.03 -6.65
N GLU A 141 9.00 3.15 -7.60
CA GLU A 141 9.18 2.67 -8.98
C GLU A 141 10.29 3.45 -9.71
N ARG A 142 10.29 4.78 -9.61
CA ARG A 142 11.32 5.63 -10.24
C ARG A 142 12.71 5.26 -9.74
N LEU A 143 12.87 5.19 -8.41
CA LEU A 143 14.12 4.80 -7.78
C LEU A 143 14.55 3.38 -8.21
N MET A 144 13.60 2.45 -8.37
CA MET A 144 13.92 1.10 -8.83
C MET A 144 14.44 1.07 -10.27
N ASN A 145 13.89 1.92 -11.13
CA ASN A 145 14.33 2.05 -12.52
C ASN A 145 15.71 2.71 -12.63
N GLU A 146 15.97 3.77 -11.86
CA GLU A 146 17.28 4.46 -11.82
C GLU A 146 18.41 3.52 -11.38
N GLN A 147 18.14 2.57 -10.48
CA GLN A 147 19.11 1.54 -10.08
C GLN A 147 19.33 0.45 -11.15
N GLY A 148 18.55 0.44 -12.24
CA GLY A 148 18.75 -0.45 -13.38
C GLY A 148 19.56 0.17 -14.51
N GLU A 149 19.77 1.49 -14.49
CA GLU A 149 20.47 2.25 -15.54
C GLU A 149 21.94 2.55 -15.22
N ASN A 150 22.43 2.15 -14.04
CA ASN A 150 23.82 2.35 -13.64
C ASN A 150 24.64 1.08 -13.95
N PRO A 151 25.45 1.05 -15.03
CA PRO A 151 26.28 -0.09 -15.42
C PRO A 151 27.47 -0.34 -14.48
#